data_AF-A0A9Q3GDE0-F1
#
_entry.id   AF-A0A9Q3GDE0-F1
#
_cell.length_a   1.000
_cell.length_b   1.000
_cell.length_c   1.000
_cell.angle_alpha   90.00
_cell.angle_beta   90.00
_cell.angle_gamma   90.00
#
_symmetry.space_group_name_H-M   'P 1'
#
loop_
_entity.id
_entity.type
_entity.pdbx_description
1 polymer ?
#
loop_
_entity_poly.entity_id
_entity_poly.type
_entity_poly.pdbx_seq_one_letter_code
_entity_poly.pdbx_strand_id
1 'polypeptide(L)'
;MQQMTQIMANLQAASRPPAFNTPSMKAPECFYGTHPFKVRSFIQSCQLIFHNDLENLSQYRKKFLYATSFLIERAAKWIEPYLSNLTNQNLNYLLNSLALLKSQLVTLFGDPNEVRKAEAELDGLKMK
;
A
#
# COMPACT_ATOMS: atom_id res chain seq x y z
N MET A 1 43.38 -25.15 -17.32
CA MET A 1 42.76 -23.90 -16.80
C MET A 1 41.52 -23.45 -17.58
N GLN A 2 41.28 -23.89 -18.83
CA GLN A 2 40.08 -23.48 -19.60
C GLN A 2 38.74 -24.07 -19.10
N GLN A 3 38.74 -25.22 -18.43
CA GLN A 3 37.49 -25.84 -17.94
C GLN A 3 36.87 -25.10 -16.75
N MET A 4 37.66 -24.41 -15.91
CA MET A 4 37.12 -23.67 -14.75
C MET A 4 36.39 -22.39 -15.17
N THR A 5 36.80 -21.74 -16.27
CA THR A 5 36.15 -20.54 -16.78
C THR A 5 34.77 -20.84 -17.38
N GLN A 6 34.61 -22.03 -17.97
CA GLN A 6 33.33 -22.47 -18.57
C GLN A 6 32.25 -22.76 -17.51
N ILE A 7 32.65 -23.24 -16.33
CA ILE A 7 31.72 -23.55 -15.23
C ILE A 7 31.18 -22.26 -14.60
N MET A 8 31.99 -21.20 -14.52
CA MET A 8 31.54 -19.89 -14.00
C MET A 8 30.57 -19.18 -14.95
N ALA A 9 30.74 -19.34 -16.27
CA ALA A 9 29.81 -18.79 -17.26
C ALA A 9 28.42 -19.47 -17.21
N ASN A 10 28.37 -20.77 -16.90
CA ASN A 10 27.10 -21.50 -16.81
C ASN A 10 26.33 -21.26 -15.50
N LEU A 11 26.97 -20.80 -14.43
CA LEU A 11 26.27 -20.42 -13.19
C LEU A 11 25.56 -19.06 -13.27
N GLN A 12 25.91 -18.20 -14.24
CA GLN A 12 25.20 -16.93 -14.49
C GLN A 12 23.94 -17.10 -15.34
N ALA A 13 23.73 -18.28 -15.93
CA ALA A 13 22.52 -18.64 -16.65
C ALA A 13 21.47 -19.34 -15.76
N ALA A 14 21.53 -19.14 -14.44
CA ALA A 14 20.42 -19.48 -13.56
C ALA A 14 19.25 -18.55 -13.90
N SER A 15 18.45 -19.02 -14.85
CA SER A 15 17.10 -18.57 -15.21
C SER A 15 16.48 -17.76 -14.07
N ARG A 16 16.35 -16.44 -14.29
CA ARG A 16 15.45 -15.61 -13.49
C ARG A 16 14.14 -16.39 -13.40
N PRO A 17 13.60 -16.65 -12.20
CA PRO A 17 12.27 -17.23 -12.10
C PRO A 17 11.37 -16.41 -13.03
N PRO A 18 10.51 -17.04 -13.84
CA PRO A 18 9.62 -16.30 -14.72
C PRO A 18 8.95 -15.25 -13.85
N ALA A 19 9.14 -13.97 -14.21
CA ALA A 19 8.51 -12.88 -13.50
C ALA A 19 7.06 -13.30 -13.32
N PHE A 20 6.58 -13.30 -12.08
CA PHE A 20 5.21 -13.65 -11.78
C PHE A 20 4.36 -12.63 -12.53
N ASN A 21 3.94 -12.99 -13.75
CA ASN A 21 3.21 -12.14 -14.67
C ASN A 21 1.77 -12.14 -14.16
N THR A 22 1.56 -11.47 -13.04
CA THR A 22 0.21 -11.13 -12.63
C THR A 22 -0.47 -10.38 -13.76
N PRO A 23 -1.73 -10.70 -14.07
CA PRO A 23 -2.55 -9.79 -14.85
C PRO A 23 -2.50 -8.41 -14.19
N SER A 24 -2.46 -7.35 -15.01
CA SER A 24 -2.47 -5.96 -14.54
C SER A 24 -3.44 -5.81 -13.37
N MET A 25 -2.90 -5.55 -12.17
CA MET A 25 -3.74 -5.48 -10.98
C MET A 25 -4.76 -4.37 -11.16
N LYS A 26 -6.02 -4.63 -10.84
CA LYS A 26 -7.06 -3.59 -10.84
C LYS A 26 -6.60 -2.46 -9.91
N ALA A 27 -6.65 -1.23 -10.41
CA ALA A 27 -6.34 -0.05 -9.62
C ALA A 27 -7.30 0.09 -8.41
N PRO A 28 -6.87 0.77 -7.33
CA PRO A 28 -7.73 1.09 -6.21
C PRO A 28 -8.95 1.90 -6.65
N GLU A 29 -10.06 1.73 -5.93
CA GLU A 29 -11.17 2.66 -6.04
C GLU A 29 -10.84 3.98 -5.33
N CYS A 30 -11.40 5.08 -5.83
CA CYS A 30 -11.23 6.38 -5.19
C CYS A 30 -11.80 6.38 -3.76
N PHE A 31 -11.05 6.93 -2.82
CA PHE A 31 -11.42 7.03 -1.42
C PHE A 31 -11.77 8.46 -1.05
N TYR A 32 -13.04 8.67 -0.69
CA TYR A 32 -13.63 9.99 -0.42
C TYR A 32 -13.44 10.45 1.04
N GLY A 33 -13.06 9.55 1.96
CA GLY A 33 -12.95 9.84 3.39
C GLY A 33 -14.29 9.95 4.15
N THR A 34 -15.40 9.53 3.54
CA THR A 34 -16.76 9.64 4.14
C THR A 34 -17.30 8.34 4.71
N HIS A 35 -16.79 7.20 4.27
CA HIS A 35 -17.29 5.87 4.65
C HIS A 35 -16.22 5.09 5.41
N PRO A 36 -16.36 4.92 6.74
CA PRO A 36 -15.27 4.40 7.54
C PRO A 36 -14.82 2.98 7.22
N PHE A 37 -15.76 2.12 6.86
CA PHE A 37 -15.50 0.75 6.47
C PHE A 37 -14.72 0.63 5.13
N LYS A 38 -14.73 1.66 4.27
CA LYS A 38 -14.02 1.62 2.98
C LYS A 38 -12.52 1.86 3.10
N VAL A 39 -12.03 2.43 4.22
CA VAL A 39 -10.61 2.73 4.38
C VAL A 39 -9.75 1.46 4.37
N ARG A 40 -10.27 0.36 4.94
CA ARG A 40 -9.59 -0.94 4.97
C ARG A 40 -9.46 -1.52 3.56
N SER A 41 -10.56 -1.55 2.80
CA SER A 41 -10.57 -2.04 1.41
C SER A 41 -9.62 -1.22 0.52
N PHE A 42 -9.63 0.11 0.68
CA PHE A 42 -8.70 1.00 -0.01
C PHE A 42 -7.23 0.63 0.31
N ILE A 43 -6.87 0.57 1.60
CA ILE A 43 -5.50 0.22 2.03
C ILE A 43 -5.08 -1.15 1.49
N GLN A 44 -5.96 -2.16 1.59
CA GLN A 44 -5.69 -3.51 1.09
C GLN A 44 -5.41 -3.50 -0.42
N SER A 45 -6.21 -2.78 -1.20
CA SER A 45 -6.01 -2.68 -2.65
C SER A 45 -4.66 -2.05 -3.00
N CYS A 46 -4.25 -0.97 -2.31
CA CYS A 46 -2.93 -0.38 -2.48
C CYS A 46 -1.81 -1.37 -2.10
N GLN A 47 -1.97 -2.10 -1.00
CA GLN A 47 -0.97 -3.06 -0.55
C GLN A 47 -0.75 -4.18 -1.56
N LEU A 48 -1.81 -4.71 -2.16
CA LEU A 48 -1.70 -5.73 -3.21
C LEU A 48 -0.83 -5.23 -4.37
N ILE A 49 -1.09 -4.01 -4.85
CA ILE A 49 -0.33 -3.40 -5.95
C ILE A 49 1.13 -3.16 -5.55
N PHE A 50 1.39 -2.70 -4.33
CA PHE A 50 2.75 -2.45 -3.85
C PHE A 50 3.60 -3.71 -3.67
N HIS A 51 2.99 -4.85 -3.41
CA HIS A 51 3.69 -6.14 -3.36
C HIS A 51 3.86 -6.73 -4.74
N ASN A 52 2.96 -6.40 -5.67
CA ASN A 52 3.00 -6.89 -7.03
C ASN A 52 4.05 -6.18 -7.89
N ASP A 53 4.12 -4.85 -7.78
CA ASP A 53 5.05 -4.02 -8.56
C ASP A 53 6.25 -3.58 -7.72
N LEU A 54 7.11 -4.55 -7.40
CA LEU A 54 8.29 -4.33 -6.55
C LEU A 54 9.33 -3.41 -7.21
N GLU A 55 9.43 -3.41 -8.54
CA GLU A 55 10.43 -2.62 -9.25
C GLU A 55 10.02 -1.14 -9.37
N ASN A 56 8.81 -0.84 -9.84
CA ASN A 56 8.40 0.54 -10.05
C ASN A 56 8.04 1.24 -8.75
N LEU A 57 7.48 0.52 -7.78
CA LEU A 57 7.03 1.07 -6.50
C LEU A 57 7.96 0.72 -5.33
N SER A 58 9.22 0.37 -5.58
CA SER A 58 10.22 0.09 -4.52
C SER A 58 10.37 1.21 -3.49
N GLN A 59 10.26 2.47 -3.92
CA GLN A 59 10.45 3.65 -3.06
C GLN A 59 9.17 4.06 -2.33
N TYR A 60 9.26 4.34 -1.03
CA TYR A 60 8.12 4.80 -0.21
C TYR A 60 7.43 6.04 -0.79
N ARG A 61 8.20 7.01 -1.29
CA ARG A 61 7.66 8.20 -1.94
C ARG A 61 6.74 7.87 -3.11
N LYS A 62 7.09 6.88 -3.93
CA LYS A 62 6.25 6.43 -5.05
C LYS A 62 4.97 5.74 -4.56
N LYS A 63 5.07 4.88 -3.54
CA LYS A 63 3.90 4.24 -2.89
C LYS A 63 2.96 5.29 -2.28
N PHE A 64 3.51 6.28 -1.61
CA PHE A 64 2.75 7.39 -1.05
C PHE A 64 2.02 8.15 -2.16
N LEU A 65 2.75 8.66 -3.16
CA LEU A 65 2.16 9.42 -4.27
C LEU A 65 1.06 8.61 -4.97
N TYR A 66 1.32 7.33 -5.25
CA TYR A 66 0.34 6.41 -5.82
C TYR A 66 -0.91 6.29 -4.95
N ALA A 67 -0.79 6.00 -3.65
CA ALA A 67 -1.97 5.92 -2.78
C ALA A 67 -2.74 7.25 -2.73
N THR A 68 -2.01 8.37 -2.63
CA THR A 68 -2.62 9.69 -2.50
C THR A 68 -3.36 10.16 -3.74
N SER A 69 -3.00 9.67 -4.94
CA SER A 69 -3.70 10.03 -6.18
C SER A 69 -5.13 9.49 -6.26
N PHE A 70 -5.49 8.51 -5.40
CA PHE A 70 -6.85 7.97 -5.29
C PHE A 70 -7.62 8.58 -4.11
N LEU A 71 -7.03 9.51 -3.35
CA LEU A 71 -7.76 10.25 -2.31
C LEU A 71 -8.51 11.40 -2.96
N ILE A 72 -9.80 11.51 -2.67
CA ILE A 72 -10.70 12.52 -3.25
C ILE A 72 -11.48 13.21 -2.12
N GLU A 73 -12.04 14.39 -2.38
CA GLU A 73 -12.86 15.18 -1.45
C GLU A 73 -12.20 15.37 -0.07
N ARG A 74 -12.83 14.86 1.00
CA ARG A 74 -12.38 15.03 2.38
C ARG A 74 -11.01 14.40 2.61
N ALA A 75 -10.73 13.25 1.97
CA ALA A 75 -9.43 12.60 2.07
C ALA A 75 -8.34 13.40 1.34
N ALA A 76 -8.66 14.01 0.20
CA ALA A 76 -7.74 14.88 -0.53
C ALA A 76 -7.38 16.15 0.25
N LYS A 77 -8.37 16.80 0.87
CA LYS A 77 -8.14 18.00 1.71
C LYS A 77 -7.17 17.73 2.86
N TRP A 78 -7.24 16.53 3.45
CA TRP A 78 -6.31 16.15 4.51
C TRP A 78 -4.86 16.00 4.01
N ILE A 79 -4.67 15.46 2.80
CA ILE A 79 -3.33 15.18 2.27
C ILE A 79 -2.69 16.39 1.58
N GLU A 80 -3.49 17.39 1.18
CA GLU A 80 -3.05 18.59 0.46
C GLU A 80 -1.81 19.27 1.07
N PRO A 81 -1.70 19.51 2.40
CA PRO A 81 -0.52 20.15 2.98
C PRO A 81 0.78 19.35 2.76
N TYR A 82 0.67 18.03 2.61
CA TYR A 82 1.78 17.12 2.35
C TYR A 82 2.18 17.08 0.88
N LEU A 83 1.21 17.30 -0.03
CA LEU A 83 1.46 17.38 -1.47
C LEU A 83 2.05 18.74 -1.89
N SER A 84 1.65 19.83 -1.24
CA SER A 84 2.15 21.18 -1.55
C SER A 84 3.64 21.37 -1.22
N ASN A 85 4.20 20.52 -0.35
CA ASN A 85 5.57 20.61 0.14
C ASN A 85 6.43 19.38 -0.21
N LEU A 86 6.18 18.74 -1.36
CA LEU A 86 6.90 17.53 -1.77
C LEU A 86 8.43 17.69 -1.90
N THR A 87 8.95 18.90 -2.02
CA THR A 87 10.39 19.19 -2.07
C THR A 87 11.02 19.44 -0.71
N ASN A 88 10.22 19.68 0.34
CA ASN A 88 10.70 20.00 1.67
C ASN A 88 10.94 18.72 2.47
N GLN A 89 12.21 18.46 2.81
CA GLN A 89 12.62 17.27 3.55
C GLN A 89 12.01 17.16 4.96
N ASN A 90 11.45 18.23 5.53
CA ASN A 90 10.94 18.23 6.90
C ASN A 90 9.54 17.57 7.03
N LEU A 91 8.73 17.60 5.96
CA LEU A 91 7.44 16.88 5.91
C LEU A 91 7.60 15.36 5.65
N ASN A 92 8.84 14.87 5.58
CA ASN A 92 9.17 13.51 5.18
C ASN A 92 8.70 12.41 6.14
N TYR A 93 8.25 12.70 7.36
CA TYR A 93 7.92 11.64 8.31
C TYR A 93 6.78 10.74 7.80
N LEU A 94 5.77 11.32 7.12
CA LEU A 94 4.68 10.56 6.49
C LEU A 94 5.11 9.91 5.16
N LEU A 95 6.00 10.57 4.40
CA LEU A 95 6.53 10.08 3.12
C LEU A 95 7.50 8.90 3.27
N ASN A 96 8.13 8.78 4.44
CA ASN A 96 9.14 7.77 4.74
C ASN A 96 8.57 6.50 5.37
N SER A 97 7.28 6.47 5.72
CA SER A 97 6.68 5.31 6.38
C SER A 97 5.29 5.00 5.86
N LEU A 98 5.20 3.90 5.09
CA LEU A 98 3.91 3.35 4.67
C LEU A 98 3.07 2.90 5.87
N ALA A 99 3.69 2.46 6.95
CA ALA A 99 2.98 2.09 8.18
C ALA A 99 2.26 3.30 8.79
N LEU A 100 2.92 4.46 8.79
CA LEU A 100 2.35 5.69 9.31
C LEU A 100 1.23 6.24 8.42
N LEU A 101 1.38 6.18 7.10
CA LEU A 101 0.29 6.54 6.19
C LEU A 101 -0.96 5.71 6.48
N LYS A 102 -0.80 4.39 6.63
CA LYS A 102 -1.91 3.48 6.97
C LYS A 102 -2.54 3.81 8.31
N SER A 103 -1.74 4.01 9.36
CA SER A 103 -2.27 4.30 10.70
C SER A 103 -3.02 5.64 10.73
N GLN A 104 -2.53 6.66 10.03
CA GLN A 104 -3.20 7.96 9.92
C GLN A 104 -4.53 7.84 9.16
N LEU A 105 -4.56 7.14 8.03
CA LEU A 105 -5.80 6.91 7.28
C LEU A 105 -6.86 6.19 8.14
N VAL A 106 -6.47 5.15 8.86
CA VAL A 106 -7.37 4.41 9.77
C VAL A 106 -7.81 5.27 10.94
N THR A 107 -6.92 6.08 11.52
CA THR A 107 -7.25 6.94 12.67
C THR A 107 -8.22 8.06 12.28
N LEU A 108 -8.04 8.66 11.11
CA LEU A 108 -8.82 9.81 10.66
C LEU A 108 -10.15 9.43 10.01
N PHE A 109 -10.16 8.30 9.30
CA PHE A 109 -11.30 7.91 8.49
C PHE A 109 -11.89 6.56 8.85
N GLY A 110 -11.24 5.74 9.69
CA GLY A 110 -11.75 4.44 10.13
C GLY A 110 -12.86 4.54 11.17
N ASP A 111 -13.51 3.41 11.44
CA ASP A 111 -14.53 3.33 12.48
C ASP A 111 -13.85 3.18 13.85
N PRO A 112 -14.02 4.13 14.78
CA PRO A 112 -13.42 4.03 16.12
C PRO A 112 -13.94 2.84 16.93
N ASN A 113 -15.10 2.28 16.56
CA ASN A 113 -15.72 1.14 17.22
C ASN A 113 -15.59 -0.17 16.44
N GLU A 114 -14.76 -0.23 15.38
CA GLU A 114 -14.63 -1.39 14.48
C GLU A 114 -14.48 -2.71 15.26
N VAL A 115 -13.58 -2.73 16.26
CA VAL A 115 -13.30 -3.91 17.09
C VAL A 115 -14.51 -4.30 17.94
N ARG A 116 -15.09 -3.34 18.68
CA ARG A 116 -16.25 -3.58 19.55
C ARG A 116 -17.45 -4.09 18.75
N LYS A 117 -17.64 -3.59 17.54
CA LYS A 117 -18.72 -4.03 16.64
C LYS A 117 -18.48 -5.47 16.18
N ALA A 118 -17.25 -5.80 15.80
CA ALA A 118 -16.89 -7.18 15.42
C ALA A 118 -17.07 -8.17 16.58
N GLU A 119 -16.71 -7.79 17.81
CA GLU A 119 -16.94 -8.59 19.01
C GLU A 119 -18.44 -8.83 19.25
N ALA A 120 -19.25 -7.78 19.20
CA ALA A 120 -20.70 -7.89 19.37
C ALA A 120 -21.36 -8.77 18.29
N GLU A 121 -20.89 -8.69 17.04
CA GLU A 121 -21.35 -9.57 15.95
C GLU A 121 -20.98 -11.03 16.22
N LEU A 122 -19.77 -11.31 16.70
CA LEU A 122 -19.34 -12.66 17.07
C LEU A 122 -20.16 -13.24 18.23
N ASP A 123 -20.45 -12.43 19.25
CA ASP A 123 -21.28 -12.86 20.39
C ASP A 123 -22.73 -13.12 19.97
N GLY A 124 -23.28 -12.30 19.07
CA GLY A 124 -24.60 -12.52 18.48
C GLY A 124 -24.68 -13.79 17.63
N LEU A 125 -23.58 -14.24 17.03
CA LEU A 125 -23.51 -15.51 16.29
C LEU A 125 -23.42 -16.73 17.20
N LYS A 126 -22.83 -16.60 18.40
CA LYS A 126 -22.72 -17.68 19.39
C LYS A 126 -24.03 -17.95 20.14
N MET A 127 -24.96 -17.00 20.14
CA MET A 127 -26.29 -17.18 20.75
C MET A 127 -27.29 -17.79 19.76
N LYS A 128 -27.16 -19.09 19.48
CA LYS A 128 -28.23 -19.98 18.99
C LYS A 128 -28.03 -21.40 19.50
#